data_AF-A0A7L6N6C1-F1
#
_entry.id   AF-A0A7L6N6C1-F1
#
_cell.length_a   1.000
_cell.length_b   1.000
_cell.length_c   1.000
_cell.angle_alpha   90.00
_cell.angle_beta   90.00
_cell.angle_gamma   90.00
#
_symmetry.space_group_name_H-M   'P 1'
#
loop_
_entity.id
_entity.type
_entity.pdbx_description
1 polymer ?
#
loop_
_entity_poly.entity_id
_entity_poly.type
_entity_poly.pdbx_seq_one_letter_code
_entity_poly.pdbx_strand_id
1 'polypeptide(L)' 'MLALIEDSPFLIARILLFFVATYFIYIALQSIELSKIFKKNSADNIRFLFMVISMILGHLFVDAIISLFENLNRLL' A
#
# COMPACT_ATOMS: atom_id res chain seq x y z
N MET A 1 19.82 19.14 -18.71
CA MET A 1 18.72 19.83 -18.03
C MET A 1 17.62 18.80 -17.85
N LEU A 2 17.61 18.12 -16.71
CA LEU A 2 16.55 17.16 -16.40
C LEU A 2 15.26 17.98 -16.29
N ALA A 3 14.32 17.72 -17.19
CA ALA A 3 13.05 18.42 -17.19
C ALA A 3 12.38 18.15 -15.84
N LEU A 4 11.97 19.22 -15.14
CA LEU A 4 11.03 19.14 -14.03
C LEU A 4 9.82 18.37 -14.51
N ILE A 5 9.76 17.08 -14.16
CA ILE A 5 8.61 16.25 -14.47
C ILE A 5 7.43 16.86 -13.71
N GLU A 6 6.36 17.20 -14.45
CA GLU A 6 5.12 17.71 -13.87
C GLU A 6 4.59 16.75 -12.78
N ASP A 7 3.75 17.22 -11.85
CA ASP A 7 3.23 16.38 -10.77
C ASP A 7 2.30 15.24 -11.26
N SER A 8 1.87 15.29 -12.52
CA SER A 8 0.90 14.36 -13.14
C SER A 8 1.36 12.88 -13.19
N PRO A 9 2.58 12.51 -13.62
CA PRO A 9 3.06 11.13 -13.58
C PRO A 9 3.18 10.57 -12.16
N PHE A 10 3.50 11.39 -11.16
CA PHE A 10 3.54 10.91 -9.78
C PHE A 10 2.14 10.56 -9.26
N LEU A 11 1.13 11.35 -9.62
CA LEU A 11 -0.27 11.02 -9.33
C LEU A 11 -0.70 9.69 -9.99
N ILE A 12 -0.38 9.52 -11.27
CA ILE A 12 -0.70 8.27 -12.00
C ILE A 12 0.02 7.08 -11.35
N ALA A 13 1.29 7.25 -11.00
CA ALA A 13 2.07 6.21 -10.32
C ALA A 13 1.46 5.84 -8.96
N ARG A 14 0.99 6.81 -8.17
CA ARG A 14 0.29 6.54 -6.90
C ARG A 14 -0.94 5.66 -7.11
N ILE A 15 -1.75 5.97 -8.10
CA ILE A 15 -2.98 5.21 -8.38
C ILE A 15 -2.64 3.79 -8.82
N LEU A 16 -1.70 3.62 -9.76
CA LEU A 16 -1.33 2.30 -10.28
C LEU A 16 -0.66 1.44 -9.21
N LEU A 17 0.31 1.99 -8.48
CA LEU A 17 1.03 1.25 -7.44
C LEU A 17 0.13 0.93 -6.26
N PHE A 18 -0.91 1.72 -5.96
CA PHE A 18 -1.85 1.43 -4.88
C PHE A 18 -2.48 0.04 -5.04
N PHE A 19 -2.98 -0.30 -6.23
CA PHE A 19 -3.60 -1.60 -6.46
C PHE A 19 -2.61 -2.76 -6.33
N VAL A 20 -1.41 -2.58 -6.89
CA VAL A 20 -0.35 -3.58 -6.85
C VAL A 20 0.11 -3.79 -5.40
N ALA A 21 0.49 -2.72 -4.70
CA ALA A 21 0.99 -2.78 -3.33
C ALA A 21 -0.06 -3.33 -2.37
N THR A 22 -1.32 -2.87 -2.46
CA THR A 22 -2.41 -3.35 -1.60
C THR A 22 -2.63 -4.86 -1.74
N TYR A 23 -2.57 -5.39 -2.97
CA TYR A 23 -2.68 -6.82 -3.20
C TYR A 23 -1.54 -7.61 -2.53
N PHE A 24 -0.30 -7.19 -2.73
CA PHE A 24 0.85 -7.85 -2.10
C PHE A 24 0.80 -7.80 -0.58
N ILE A 25 0.44 -6.65 -0.01
CA ILE A 25 0.28 -6.49 1.44
C ILE A 25 -0.82 -7.41 1.97
N TYR A 26 -1.94 -7.53 1.26
CA TYR A 26 -3.02 -8.44 1.65
C TYR A 26 -2.58 -9.91 1.67
N ILE A 27 -1.83 -10.35 0.66
CA ILE A 27 -1.25 -11.70 0.64
C ILE A 27 -0.27 -11.89 1.81
N ALA A 28 0.57 -10.90 2.09
CA ALA A 28 1.51 -10.95 3.20
C ALA A 28 0.79 -11.05 4.55
N LEU A 29 -0.26 -10.25 4.78
CA LEU A 29 -1.04 -10.29 6.01
C LEU A 29 -1.77 -11.63 6.21
N GLN A 30 -2.25 -12.25 5.13
CA GLN A 30 -2.87 -13.58 5.21
C GLN A 30 -1.91 -14.69 5.67
N SER A 31 -0.60 -14.50 5.52
CA SER A 31 0.39 -15.46 6.03
C SER A 31 0.52 -15.44 7.56
N ILE A 32 -0.05 -14.43 8.23
CA ILE A 32 0.01 -14.28 9.69
C ILE A 32 -0.96 -15.26 10.35
N GLU A 33 -0.43 -16.12 11.21
CA GLU A 33 -1.23 -17.07 11.98
C GLU A 33 -1.96 -16.38 13.13
N LEU A 34 -3.24 -16.02 12.92
CA LEU A 34 -4.10 -15.40 13.93
C LEU A 34 -4.94 -16.39 14.75
N SER A 35 -4.75 -17.69 14.53
CA SER A 35 -5.45 -18.78 15.22
C SER A 35 -5.33 -18.72 16.75
N LYS A 36 -4.26 -18.10 17.26
CA LYS A 36 -3.97 -17.93 18.68
C LYS A 36 -4.66 -16.71 19.32
N ILE A 37 -5.06 -15.73 18.53
CA ILE A 37 -5.59 -14.44 19.00
C ILE A 37 -7.12 -14.40 18.85
N PHE A 38 -7.67 -15.06 17.83
CA PHE A 38 -9.08 -14.99 17.51
C PHE A 38 -9.81 -16.32 17.77
N LYS A 39 -11.09 -16.22 18.16
CA LYS A 39 -11.95 -17.39 18.37
C LYS A 39 -12.15 -18.14 17.05
N LYS A 40 -12.24 -19.47 17.13
CA LYS A 40 -12.33 -20.43 16.01
C LYS A 40 -13.41 -20.14 14.95
N ASN A 41 -14.39 -19.28 15.25
CA ASN A 41 -15.56 -18.99 14.39
C ASN A 41 -15.57 -17.57 13.76
N SER A 42 -14.45 -16.85 13.76
CA SER A 42 -14.38 -15.47 13.26
C SER A 42 -13.55 -15.31 11.98
N ALA A 43 -13.44 -16.35 11.15
CA ALA A 43 -12.59 -16.34 9.95
C ALA A 43 -12.96 -15.21 8.97
N ASP A 44 -14.25 -14.95 8.75
CA ASP A 44 -14.70 -13.88 7.85
C ASP A 44 -14.38 -12.49 8.40
N ASN A 45 -14.51 -12.30 9.71
CA ASN A 45 -14.15 -11.03 10.37
C ASN A 45 -12.64 -10.75 10.27
N ILE A 46 -11.80 -11.79 10.37
CA ILE A 46 -10.36 -11.68 10.21
C ILE A 46 -10.00 -11.30 8.77
N ARG A 47 -10.62 -11.93 7.78
CA ARG A 47 -10.42 -11.59 6.36
C ARG A 47 -10.82 -10.15 6.06
N PHE A 48 -11.97 -9.72 6.59
CA PHE A 48 -12.42 -8.34 6.47
C PHE A 48 -11.43 -7.36 7.12
N LEU A 49 -10.96 -7.65 8.33
CA LEU A 49 -9.96 -6.85 9.02
C LEU A 49 -8.68 -6.72 8.19
N PHE A 50 -8.17 -7.84 7.66
CA PHE A 50 -6.99 -7.82 6.80
C PHE A 50 -7.20 -7.02 5.52
N MET A 51 -8.39 -7.06 4.92
CA MET A 51 -8.69 -6.25 3.74
C MET A 51 -8.59 -4.75 4.06
N VAL A 52 -9.21 -4.31 5.16
CA VAL A 52 -9.17 -2.90 5.59
C VAL A 52 -7.74 -2.47 5.92
N ILE A 53 -7.00 -3.27 6.70
CA ILE A 53 -5.61 -2.97 7.05
C ILE A 53 -4.74 -2.88 5.78
N SER A 54 -4.95 -3.79 4.82
CA SER A 54 -4.18 -3.79 3.57
C SER A 54 -4.41 -2.54 2.76
N MET A 55 -5.64 -2.03 2.68
CA MET A 55 -5.94 -0.78 1.98
C MET A 55 -5.24 0.42 2.63
N ILE A 56 -5.27 0.50 3.97
CA ILE A 56 -4.59 1.58 4.71
C ILE A 56 -3.08 1.50 4.48
N LEU A 57 -2.48 0.31 4.69
CA LEU A 57 -1.05 0.11 4.52
C LEU A 57 -0.60 0.32 3.07
N GLY A 58 -1.37 -0.14 2.09
CA GLY A 58 -1.10 0.06 0.67
C GLY A 58 -1.10 1.53 0.29
N HIS A 59 -2.07 2.29 0.80
CA HIS A 59 -2.10 3.75 0.60
C HIS A 59 -0.86 4.41 1.21
N LEU A 60 -0.56 4.15 2.48
CA LEU A 60 0.59 4.77 3.18
C LEU A 60 1.94 4.40 2.54
N PHE A 61 2.11 3.14 2.14
CA PHE A 61 3.34 2.66 1.53
C PHE A 61 3.60 3.34 0.18
N VAL A 62 2.57 3.41 -0.67
CA VAL A 62 2.68 4.04 -1.98
C VAL A 62 2.87 5.55 -1.86
N ASP A 63 2.16 6.17 -0.93
CA ASP A 63 2.31 7.60 -0.64
C ASP A 63 3.74 7.92 -0.23
N ALA A 64 4.32 7.15 0.70
CA ALA A 64 5.70 7.34 1.15
C ALA A 64 6.72 7.15 0.01
N ILE A 65 6.58 6.09 -0.79
CA ILE A 65 7.50 5.82 -1.89
C ILE A 65 7.44 6.91 -2.96
N ILE A 66 6.24 7.26 -3.43
CA ILE A 66 6.12 8.28 -4.48
C ILE A 66 6.55 9.65 -3.97
N SER A 67 6.22 10.01 -2.73
CA SER A 67 6.69 11.26 -2.12
C SER A 67 8.22 11.32 -2.03
N LEU A 68 8.89 10.19 -1.79
CA LEU A 68 10.35 10.14 -1.84
C LEU A 68 10.87 10.49 -3.24
N PHE A 69 10.31 9.90 -4.30
CA PHE A 69 10.70 10.20 -5.67
C PHE A 69 10.37 11.63 -6.11
N GLU A 70 9.21 12.17 -5.71
CA GLU A 70 8.85 13.58 -5.94
C GLU A 70 9.88 14.52 -5.31
N ASN A 71 10.29 14.25 -4.07
CA ASN A 71 11.30 15.06 -3.39
C ASN A 71 12.69 14.92 -4.03
N LEU A 72 13.09 13.72 -4.45
CA LEU A 72 14.34 13.52 -5.18
C LEU A 72 14.34 14.26 -6.52
N ASN A 73 13.22 14.27 -7.24
CA ASN A 73 13.07 14.99 -8.50
C ASN A 73 13.12 16.51 -8.31
N ARG A 74 12.68 17.03 -7.16
CA ARG A 74 12.81 18.47 -6.83
C ARG A 74 14.22 18.89 -6.45
N LEU A 75 15.07 17.96 -6.03
CA LEU A 75 16.45 18.22 -5.62
C LEU A 75 17.46 18.17 -6.79
N LEU A 76 17.10 17.53 -7.91
CA LEU A 76 17.94 17.34 -9.11
C LEU A 76 17.62 18.37 -10.20
#